data_AF-A0A829GT63-F1
#
_entry.id   AF-A0A829GT63-F1
#
_cell.length_a   1.000
_cell.length_b   1.000
_cell.length_c   1.000
_cell.angle_alpha   90.00
_cell.angle_beta   90.00
_cell.angle_gamma   90.00
#
_symmetry.space_group_name_H-M   'P 1'
#
loop_
_entity.id
_entity.type
_entity.pdbx_description
1 polymer ?
#
loop_
_entity_poly.entity_id
_entity_poly.type
_entity_poly.pdbx_seq_one_letter_code
_entity_poly.pdbx_strand_id
1 'polypeptide(L)' 'MEIKHPATAGTLESSDIQITLSPATSGVAIQLQSSVEKQFGHQIRSVIEAT' A
#
# COMPACT_ATOMS: atom_id res chain seq x y z
N MET A 1 16.09 0.61 5.01
CA MET A 1 15.25 1.42 5.91
C MET A 1 14.67 0.51 6.99
N GLU A 2 14.41 1.04 8.19
CA GLU A 2 13.75 0.31 9.27
C GLU A 2 12.52 1.13 9.72
N ILE A 3 11.35 0.50 9.76
CA ILE A 3 10.12 1.12 10.26
C ILE A 3 10.06 0.85 11.76
N LYS A 4 10.21 1.90 12.58
CA LYS A 4 10.17 1.79 14.05
C LYS A 4 8.76 1.90 14.63
N HIS A 5 7.90 2.64 13.94
CA HIS A 5 6.52 2.89 14.36
C HIS A 5 5.59 2.84 13.14
N PRO A 6 4.31 2.48 13.33
CA PRO A 6 3.32 2.61 12.28
C PRO A 6 3.25 4.03 11.74
N ALA A 7 3.06 4.15 10.43
CA ALA A 7 2.96 5.44 9.75
C ALA A 7 1.90 5.38 8.65
N THR A 8 1.26 6.52 8.40
CA THR A 8 0.26 6.68 7.36
C THR A 8 0.62 7.84 6.44
N ALA A 9 0.30 7.70 5.16
CA ALA A 9 0.48 8.72 4.14
C ALA A 9 -0.68 8.67 3.13
N GLY A 10 -0.99 9.81 2.51
CA GLY A 10 -2.09 9.95 1.56
C GLY A 10 -3.47 10.00 2.22
N THR A 11 -4.51 9.96 1.38
CA THR A 11 -5.91 10.11 1.80
C THR A 11 -6.82 9.04 1.19
N LEU A 12 -8.04 8.92 1.72
CA LEU A 12 -9.09 8.06 1.17
C LEU A 12 -9.94 8.79 0.11
N GLU A 13 -9.49 9.96 -0.33
CA GLU A 13 -10.18 10.74 -1.35
C GLU A 13 -10.05 10.10 -2.73
N SER A 14 -11.00 10.44 -3.61
CA SER A 14 -10.97 9.95 -4.98
C SER A 14 -9.66 10.33 -5.68
N SER A 15 -9.08 9.37 -6.41
CA SER A 15 -7.80 9.51 -7.12
C SER A 15 -6.55 9.62 -6.23
N ASP A 16 -6.68 9.39 -4.93
CA ASP A 16 -5.55 9.25 -4.00
C ASP A 16 -5.53 7.84 -3.38
N ILE A 17 -4.44 7.50 -2.70
CA ILE A 17 -4.27 6.24 -1.97
C ILE A 17 -3.75 6.50 -0.56
N GLN A 18 -4.48 6.01 0.44
CA GLN A 18 -3.97 5.96 1.80
C GLN A 18 -3.12 4.70 1.99
N ILE A 19 -1.86 4.90 2.36
CA ILE A 19 -0.91 3.82 2.65
C ILE A 19 -0.66 3.81 4.15
N THR A 20 -0.81 2.64 4.77
CA THR A 20 -0.43 2.39 6.16
C THR A 20 0.73 1.39 6.17
N LEU A 21 1.82 1.76 6.82
CA LEU A 21 2.99 0.90 7.01
C LEU A 21 3.12 0.53 8.48
N SER A 22 3.63 -0.67 8.74
CA SER A 22 3.92 -1.16 10.10
C SER A 22 5.18 -2.03 10.07
N PRO A 23 5.88 -2.17 11.21
CA PRO A 23 7.02 -3.07 11.31
C PRO A 23 6.62 -4.50 10.90
N ALA A 24 7.44 -5.15 10.08
CA ALA A 24 7.25 -6.52 9.64
C ALA A 24 8.47 -7.37 10.03
N THR A 25 8.24 -8.63 10.36
CA THR A 25 9.31 -9.57 10.75
C THR A 25 10.06 -10.14 9.54
N SER A 26 9.42 -10.18 8.37
CA SER A 26 10.03 -10.66 7.13
C SER A 26 9.24 -10.22 5.90
N GLY A 27 9.96 -9.77 4.87
CA GLY A 27 9.40 -9.42 3.57
C GLY A 27 8.41 -8.25 3.59
N VAL A 28 7.68 -8.10 2.49
CA VAL A 28 6.62 -7.10 2.32
C VAL A 28 5.29 -7.86 2.17
N ALA A 29 4.32 -7.54 3.02
CA ALA A 29 2.96 -8.07 2.93
C ALA A 29 2.02 -6.94 2.50
N ILE A 30 1.36 -7.11 1.35
CA ILE A 30 0.50 -6.08 0.75
C ILE A 30 -0.97 -6.49 0.89
N GLN A 31 -1.71 -5.71 1.67
CA GLN A 31 -3.17 -5.75 1.71
C GLN A 31 -3.70 -4.53 0.93
N LEU A 32 -4.35 -4.80 -0.20
CA LEU A 32 -5.03 -3.79 -1.00
C LEU A 32 -6.53 -3.97 -0.83
N GLN A 33 -7.22 -2.87 -0.57
CA GLN A 33 -8.68 -2.78 -0.62
C GLN A 33 -9.02 -1.59 -1.51
N SER A 34 -9.67 -1.85 -2.65
CA SER A 34 -10.04 -0.78 -3.59
C SER A 34 -11.32 -1.10 -4.33
N SER A 35 -12.15 -0.07 -4.57
CA SER A 35 -13.36 -0.17 -5.41
C SER A 35 -13.05 -0.54 -6.85
N VAL A 36 -11.83 -0.25 -7.32
CA VAL A 36 -11.36 -0.52 -8.68
C VAL A 36 -10.38 -1.69 -8.75
N GLU A 37 -10.25 -2.48 -7.68
CA GLU A 37 -9.27 -3.58 -7.59
C GLU A 37 -9.45 -4.61 -8.71
N LYS A 38 -10.70 -4.89 -9.12
CA LYS A 38 -10.97 -5.83 -10.21
C LYS A 38 -10.33 -5.40 -11.54
N GLN A 39 -10.24 -4.09 -11.80
CA GLN A 39 -9.72 -3.54 -13.05
C GLN A 39 -8.23 -3.20 -12.96
N PHE A 40 -7.78 -2.65 -11.83
CA PHE A 40 -6.44 -2.09 -11.69
C PHE A 40 -5.61 -2.72 -10.56
N GLY A 41 -6.14 -3.70 -9.82
CA GLY A 41 -5.47 -4.26 -8.64
C GLY A 41 -4.08 -4.81 -8.92
N HIS A 42 -3.88 -5.47 -10.07
CA HIS A 42 -2.56 -5.96 -10.47
C HIS A 42 -1.56 -4.82 -10.75
N GLN A 43 -2.01 -3.76 -11.43
CA GLN A 43 -1.17 -2.60 -11.74
C GLN A 43 -0.78 -1.84 -10.47
N ILE A 44 -1.74 -1.65 -9.55
CA ILE A 44 -1.50 -1.01 -8.25
C ILE A 44 -0.44 -1.79 -7.46
N ARG A 45 -0.58 -3.12 -7.37
CA ARG A 45 0.39 -3.98 -6.68
C ARG A 45 1.77 -3.92 -7.33
N SER A 46 1.83 -3.99 -8.66
CA SER A 46 3.10 -3.90 -9.40
C SER A 46 3.81 -2.56 -9.15
N VAL A 47 3.09 -1.44 -9.06
CA VAL A 47 3.68 -0.14 -8.75
C VAL A 47 4.20 -0.09 -7.31
N ILE A 48 3.48 -0.66 -6.35
CA ILE A 48 3.92 -0.75 -4.95
C ILE A 48 5.23 -1.56 -4.85
N GLU A 49 5.36 -2.63 -5.63
CA GLU A 49 6.54 -3.52 -5.63
C GLU A 49 7.73 -2.97 -6.44
N ALA A 50 7.54 -1.98 -7.31
CA ALA A 50 8.55 -1.50 -8.26
C ALA A 50 9.63 -0.56 -7.68
N THR A 51 9.97 -0.68 -6.38
CA THR A 51 10.91 0.23 -5.70
C THR A 51 12.20 -0.46 -5.25
#